data_AF-A0A328C8X9-F1
#
_entry.id   AF-A0A328C8X9-F1
#
_cell.length_a   1.000
_cell.length_b   1.000
_cell.length_c   1.000
_cell.angle_alpha   90.00
_cell.angle_beta   90.00
_cell.angle_gamma   90.00
#
_symmetry.space_group_name_H-M   'P 1'
#
loop_
_entity.id
_entity.type
_entity.pdbx_description
1 polymer ?
#
loop_
_entity_poly.entity_id
_entity_poly.type
_entity_poly.pdbx_seq_one_letter_code
_entity_poly.pdbx_strand_id
1 'polypeptide(L)'
;MAEPFVFHFQRGPGGEPEVMYMVDLDCACQVCGHVQYQRFYHSTPFHTLSLDVLDELAERAHLKAGYDCENCGTEVGPDAARRVALTYGFADDAGVIRVFIDRLEETLRYDLQVRRRLDPQAMPVWQPDHEKAAVYDELDEDELEEVFGRPFNIKWAWIDLLEDYLEDPDGGAYSRLSPGLWAVVEHDEESADQLAEEVDEDEFYDALDSGDLAVIPLHDSLPVALATHDHPERISGRLESWLTSALARSFKKEVLWADAYISRKKAIETMERTLTTARLTYTLHETEADVFFSEITTPTGAVYGRGVAVSAVLRRAVHTGLTPGEAARLTAEEIVGILLQLW
;
A
#
# COMPACT_ATOMS: atom_id res chain seq x y z
N MET A 1 -15.65 8.22 19.24
CA MET A 1 -15.89 9.17 18.13
C MET A 1 -15.96 8.37 16.85
N ALA A 2 -16.80 8.75 15.89
CA ALA A 2 -16.82 8.09 14.58
C ALA A 2 -15.51 8.39 13.84
N GLU A 3 -14.88 7.37 13.27
CA GLU A 3 -13.65 7.50 12.49
C GLU A 3 -13.94 8.33 11.22
N PRO A 4 -13.16 9.40 10.93
CA PRO A 4 -13.32 10.14 9.69
C PRO A 4 -12.85 9.30 8.49
N PHE A 5 -13.61 9.32 7.40
CA PHE A 5 -13.16 8.74 6.15
C PHE A 5 -12.14 9.65 5.48
N VAL A 6 -10.99 9.08 5.13
CA VAL A 6 -9.88 9.75 4.47
C VAL A 6 -9.48 8.88 3.30
N PHE A 7 -9.41 9.50 2.12
CA PHE A 7 -8.85 8.86 0.94
C PHE A 7 -7.34 8.69 1.13
N HIS A 8 -6.85 7.47 0.99
CA HIS A 8 -5.42 7.21 0.83
C HIS A 8 -5.01 7.49 -0.60
N PHE A 9 -5.91 7.28 -1.56
CA PHE A 9 -5.62 7.39 -2.97
C PHE A 9 -6.37 8.54 -3.64
N GLN A 10 -5.71 9.16 -4.59
CA GLN A 10 -6.32 10.03 -5.58
C GLN A 10 -5.85 9.65 -6.98
N ARG A 11 -6.57 10.12 -8.01
CA ARG A 11 -6.15 9.96 -9.40
C ARG A 11 -5.11 11.03 -9.76
N GLY A 12 -3.92 10.58 -10.16
CA GLY A 12 -2.87 11.42 -10.73
C GLY A 12 -3.23 11.93 -12.13
N PRO A 13 -2.40 12.81 -12.72
CA PRO A 13 -2.66 13.44 -14.02
C PRO A 13 -2.87 12.46 -15.18
N GLY A 14 -2.26 11.27 -15.15
CA GLY A 14 -2.44 10.22 -16.14
C GLY A 14 -3.47 9.15 -15.77
N GLY A 15 -4.15 9.28 -14.61
CA GLY A 15 -5.09 8.31 -14.07
C GLY A 15 -4.44 7.23 -13.19
N GLU A 16 -3.13 7.23 -13.03
CA GLU A 16 -2.40 6.42 -12.05
C GLU A 16 -2.84 6.75 -10.60
N PRO A 17 -2.85 5.77 -9.70
CA PRO A 17 -3.10 6.04 -8.29
C PRO A 17 -1.90 6.76 -7.68
N GLU A 18 -2.16 7.88 -7.03
CA GLU A 18 -1.22 8.53 -6.12
C GLU A 18 -1.66 8.29 -4.68
N VAL A 19 -0.71 7.95 -3.80
CA VAL A 19 -0.95 7.72 -2.38
C VAL A 19 -0.64 8.97 -1.55
N MET A 20 -1.48 9.25 -0.56
CA MET A 20 -1.34 10.39 0.33
C MET A 20 -0.22 10.18 1.34
N TYR A 21 0.55 11.23 1.61
CA TYR A 21 1.40 11.38 2.77
C TYR A 21 1.22 12.77 3.38
N MET A 22 1.61 12.91 4.64
CA MET A 22 1.49 14.16 5.40
C MET A 22 2.86 14.74 5.69
N VAL A 23 2.97 16.06 5.64
CA VAL A 23 4.16 16.80 6.05
C VAL A 23 3.77 17.83 7.10
N ASP A 24 4.36 17.71 8.27
CA ASP A 24 4.28 18.70 9.34
C ASP A 24 5.57 19.51 9.37
N LEU A 25 5.44 20.85 9.39
CA LEU A 25 6.56 21.79 9.45
C LEU A 25 6.47 22.66 10.69
N ASP A 26 7.57 22.71 11.46
CA ASP A 26 7.82 23.70 12.50
C ASP A 26 8.75 24.77 11.94
N CYS A 27 8.22 25.95 11.69
CA CYS A 27 8.96 27.06 11.10
C CYS A 27 9.03 28.24 12.06
N ALA A 28 10.17 28.95 12.04
CA ALA A 28 10.30 30.26 12.68
C ALA A 28 10.40 31.36 11.63
N CYS A 29 9.48 32.32 11.66
CA CYS A 29 9.54 33.47 10.76
C CYS A 29 10.91 34.18 10.88
N GLN A 30 11.62 34.31 9.77
CA GLN A 30 12.98 34.87 9.77
C GLN A 30 13.04 36.36 10.09
N VAL A 31 11.91 37.07 10.05
CA VAL A 31 11.81 38.51 10.38
C VAL A 31 11.41 38.73 11.83
N CYS A 32 10.29 38.15 12.27
CA CYS A 32 9.75 38.42 13.61
C CYS A 32 10.02 37.30 14.64
N GLY A 33 10.60 36.17 14.22
CA GLY A 33 10.89 35.02 15.09
C GLY A 33 9.66 34.21 15.52
N HIS A 34 8.46 34.55 15.06
CA HIS A 34 7.23 33.86 15.45
C HIS A 34 7.24 32.41 14.92
N VAL A 35 7.16 31.46 15.86
CA VAL A 35 7.11 30.02 15.58
C VAL A 35 5.69 29.61 15.23
N GLN A 36 5.55 28.90 14.13
CA GLN A 36 4.27 28.43 13.58
C GLN A 36 4.39 26.99 13.11
N TYR A 37 3.31 26.25 13.25
CA TYR A 37 3.20 24.88 12.80
C TYR A 37 2.22 24.80 11.64
N GLN A 38 2.62 24.18 10.54
CA GLN A 38 1.76 23.99 9.37
C GLN A 38 1.77 22.52 8.95
N ARG A 39 0.60 22.02 8.55
CA ARG A 39 0.42 20.68 8.00
C ARG A 39 0.04 20.76 6.54
N PHE A 40 0.69 19.96 5.73
CA PHE A 40 0.41 19.81 4.31
C PHE A 40 0.03 18.37 3.99
N TYR A 41 -0.92 18.22 3.08
CA TYR A 41 -1.35 16.94 2.53
C TYR A 41 -0.86 16.87 1.09
N HIS A 42 -0.09 15.83 0.77
CA HIS A 42 0.48 15.64 -0.54
C HIS A 42 0.25 14.21 -1.00
N SER A 43 0.47 13.98 -2.28
CA SER A 43 0.35 12.70 -2.92
C SER A 43 1.62 12.39 -3.72
N THR A 44 1.89 11.11 -3.94
CA THR A 44 3.01 10.63 -4.76
C THR A 44 2.57 9.38 -5.53
N PRO A 45 3.08 9.12 -6.75
CA PRO A 45 2.74 7.91 -7.51
C PRO A 45 2.95 6.64 -6.69
N PHE A 46 1.89 5.86 -6.50
CA PHE A 46 1.89 4.74 -5.55
C PHE A 46 2.74 3.56 -6.04
N HIS A 47 2.57 3.16 -7.29
CA HIS A 47 3.21 1.95 -7.83
C HIS A 47 4.73 2.03 -7.98
N THR A 48 5.30 3.24 -7.92
CA THR A 48 6.74 3.52 -8.02
C THR A 48 7.31 4.02 -6.70
N LEU A 49 6.54 4.03 -5.61
CA LEU A 49 7.02 4.43 -4.30
C LEU A 49 7.95 3.34 -3.76
N SER A 50 9.14 3.74 -3.34
CA SER A 50 10.15 2.92 -2.66
C SER A 50 10.66 3.65 -1.42
N LEU A 51 11.46 2.98 -0.60
CA LEU A 51 12.17 3.62 0.52
C LEU A 51 13.03 4.80 0.05
N ASP A 52 13.82 4.64 -1.02
CA ASP A 52 14.60 5.75 -1.60
C ASP A 52 13.74 6.97 -1.94
N VAL A 53 12.56 6.73 -2.52
CA VAL A 53 11.63 7.82 -2.87
C VAL A 53 11.05 8.45 -1.59
N LEU A 54 10.76 7.66 -0.56
CA LEU A 54 10.31 8.17 0.74
C LEU A 54 11.38 9.08 1.38
N ASP A 55 12.65 8.69 1.29
CA ASP A 55 13.79 9.46 1.78
C ASP A 55 13.95 10.77 1.01
N GLU A 56 13.90 10.71 -0.32
CA GLU A 56 13.90 11.92 -1.16
C GLU A 56 12.73 12.87 -0.81
N LEU A 57 11.54 12.31 -0.53
CA LEU A 57 10.37 13.08 -0.11
C LEU A 57 10.60 13.73 1.26
N ALA A 58 11.20 13.01 2.21
CA ALA A 58 11.49 13.51 3.54
C ALA A 58 12.54 14.63 3.50
N GLU A 59 13.66 14.43 2.80
CA GLU A 59 14.72 15.43 2.62
C GLU A 59 14.16 16.74 2.03
N ARG A 60 13.24 16.62 1.06
CA ARG A 60 12.63 17.76 0.36
C ARG A 60 11.39 18.32 1.05
N ALA A 61 10.92 17.72 2.14
CA ALA A 61 9.66 18.14 2.77
C ALA A 61 9.70 19.57 3.33
N HIS A 62 10.88 20.09 3.70
CA HIS A 62 11.05 21.49 4.07
C HIS A 62 10.68 22.49 2.95
N LEU A 63 10.78 22.07 1.68
CA LEU A 63 10.40 22.89 0.52
C LEU A 63 8.89 23.15 0.43
N LYS A 64 8.08 22.47 1.24
CA LYS A 64 6.64 22.70 1.33
C LYS A 64 6.27 23.96 2.11
N ALA A 65 7.23 24.60 2.80
CA ALA A 65 7.02 25.91 3.39
C ALA A 65 6.80 26.96 2.28
N GLY A 66 5.67 27.65 2.36
CA GLY A 66 5.24 28.68 1.41
C GLY A 66 3.93 29.30 1.85
N TYR A 67 3.96 30.06 2.95
CA TYR A 67 2.78 30.69 3.54
C TYR A 67 3.13 32.01 4.23
N ASP A 68 2.14 32.85 4.50
CA ASP A 68 2.35 34.12 5.20
C ASP A 68 2.40 33.93 6.71
N CYS A 69 3.37 34.59 7.37
CA CYS A 69 3.48 34.58 8.82
C CYS A 69 2.24 35.20 9.47
N GLU A 70 1.57 34.44 10.34
CA GLU A 70 0.35 34.86 11.05
C GLU A 70 0.52 36.13 11.89
N ASN A 71 1.75 36.46 12.32
CA ASN A 71 2.04 37.62 13.16
C ASN A 71 2.41 38.89 12.38
N CYS A 72 3.19 38.78 11.29
CA CYS A 72 3.76 39.95 10.60
C CYS A 72 3.49 39.99 9.09
N GLY A 73 2.80 38.98 8.53
CA GLY A 73 2.45 38.90 7.11
C GLY A 73 3.63 38.71 6.16
N THR A 74 4.83 38.44 6.67
CA THR A 74 5.99 38.11 5.83
C THR A 74 5.95 36.66 5.41
N GLU A 75 6.31 36.37 4.15
CA GLU A 75 6.42 35.01 3.63
C GLU A 75 7.39 34.15 4.46
N VAL A 76 6.94 32.95 4.81
CA VAL A 76 7.68 31.89 5.48
C VAL A 76 8.02 30.84 4.43
N GLY A 77 9.26 30.89 3.94
CA GLY A 77 9.77 29.97 2.93
C GLY A 77 10.58 28.78 3.52
N PRO A 78 11.19 27.95 2.65
CA PRO A 78 11.89 26.73 3.05
C PRO A 78 13.02 26.90 4.07
N ASP A 79 13.71 28.04 4.04
CA ASP A 79 14.81 28.34 4.97
C ASP A 79 14.33 28.65 6.40
N ALA A 80 13.02 28.81 6.60
CA ALA A 80 12.42 29.03 7.91
C ALA A 80 12.10 27.72 8.65
N ALA A 81 12.11 26.58 7.95
CA ALA A 81 11.80 25.27 8.53
C ALA A 81 12.92 24.80 9.47
N ARG A 82 12.56 24.51 10.72
CA ARG A 82 13.48 24.04 11.77
C ARG A 82 13.37 22.53 11.94
N ARG A 83 12.15 22.02 12.04
CA ARG A 83 11.85 20.60 12.15
C ARG A 83 10.80 20.20 11.13
N VAL A 84 10.93 19.00 10.64
CA VAL A 84 10.05 18.40 9.64
C VAL A 84 9.64 17.03 10.16
N ALA A 85 8.36 16.69 10.00
CA ALA A 85 7.89 15.32 10.16
C ALA A 85 7.11 14.91 8.92
N LEU A 86 7.61 13.92 8.18
CA LEU A 86 6.87 13.26 7.12
C LEU A 86 6.19 12.03 7.71
N THR A 87 4.89 11.85 7.45
CA THR A 87 4.13 10.68 7.88
C THR A 87 3.52 9.98 6.67
N TYR A 88 3.88 8.72 6.47
CA TYR A 88 3.31 7.82 5.47
C TYR A 88 2.57 6.68 6.17
N GLY A 89 1.34 6.37 5.73
CA GLY A 89 0.59 5.22 6.22
C GLY A 89 0.38 4.20 5.12
N PHE A 90 0.66 2.94 5.40
CA PHE A 90 0.38 1.86 4.47
C PHE A 90 -1.12 1.74 4.24
N ALA A 91 -1.53 1.60 2.98
CA ALA A 91 -2.95 1.59 2.60
C ALA A 91 -3.70 0.31 3.04
N ASP A 92 -2.98 -0.75 3.40
CA ASP A 92 -3.54 -1.97 3.99
C ASP A 92 -3.63 -1.94 5.53
N ASP A 93 -3.30 -0.79 6.14
CA ASP A 93 -3.21 -0.57 7.57
C ASP A 93 -2.15 -1.41 8.30
N ALA A 94 -1.08 -1.83 7.62
CA ALA A 94 0.08 -2.45 8.30
C ALA A 94 0.64 -1.53 9.40
N GLY A 95 0.67 -0.22 9.14
CA GLY A 95 1.10 0.77 10.09
C GLY A 95 1.43 2.12 9.45
N VAL A 96 2.21 2.90 10.17
CA VAL A 96 2.70 4.22 9.75
C VAL A 96 4.21 4.28 9.91
N ILE A 97 4.87 4.87 8.91
CA ILE A 97 6.26 5.30 8.94
C ILE A 97 6.28 6.81 9.15
N ARG A 98 7.06 7.27 10.13
CA ARG A 98 7.33 8.68 10.36
C ARG A 98 8.81 8.96 10.21
N VAL A 99 9.13 9.97 9.41
CA VAL A 99 10.50 10.46 9.24
C VAL A 99 10.59 11.82 9.90
N PHE A 100 11.38 11.93 10.96
CA PHE A 100 11.66 13.17 11.67
C PHE A 100 13.00 13.73 11.23
N ILE A 101 13.01 14.99 10.80
CA ILE A 101 14.24 15.70 10.47
C ILE A 101 14.34 16.94 11.35
N ASP A 102 15.39 17.01 12.16
CA ASP A 102 15.78 18.24 12.84
C ASP A 102 16.88 18.91 12.03
N ARG A 103 16.56 20.05 11.41
CA ARG A 103 17.50 20.79 10.55
C ARG A 103 18.51 21.63 11.34
N LEU A 104 18.28 21.85 12.63
CA LEU A 104 19.25 22.56 13.49
C LEU A 104 20.31 21.61 14.02
N GLU A 105 19.91 20.37 14.32
CA GLU A 105 20.81 19.32 14.81
C GLU A 105 21.35 18.43 13.69
N GLU A 106 20.86 18.60 12.46
CA GLU A 106 21.17 17.78 11.28
C GLU A 106 20.93 16.29 11.55
N THR A 107 19.82 15.96 12.21
CA THR A 107 19.44 14.57 12.53
C THR A 107 18.23 14.13 11.72
N LEU A 108 18.22 12.86 11.35
CA LEU A 108 17.12 12.16 10.71
C LEU A 108 16.83 10.89 11.51
N ARG A 109 15.55 10.61 11.78
CA ARG A 109 15.11 9.40 12.49
C ARG A 109 13.79 8.87 11.96
N TYR A 110 13.67 7.55 11.94
CA TYR A 110 12.46 6.83 11.60
C TYR A 110 11.73 6.38 12.86
N ASP A 111 10.41 6.40 12.82
CA ASP A 111 9.50 5.91 13.85
C ASP A 111 8.44 5.04 13.14
N LEU A 112 8.47 3.75 13.46
CA LEU A 112 7.59 2.73 12.87
C LEU A 112 6.50 2.34 13.87
N GLN A 113 5.23 2.52 13.48
CA GLN A 113 4.08 2.24 14.36
C GLN A 113 3.10 1.25 13.73
N VAL A 114 3.13 0.02 14.24
CA VAL A 114 2.28 -1.09 13.78
C VAL A 114 0.80 -0.83 14.11
N ARG A 115 -0.10 -1.22 13.18
CA ARG A 115 -1.57 -1.12 13.34
C ARG A 115 -2.07 0.28 13.66
N ARG A 116 -1.27 1.31 13.37
CA ARG A 116 -1.69 2.71 13.38
C ARG A 116 -2.07 3.11 11.96
N ARG A 117 -3.17 3.84 11.81
CA ARG A 117 -3.55 4.47 10.54
C ARG A 117 -2.95 5.85 10.42
N LEU A 118 -2.85 6.32 9.17
CA LEU A 118 -2.62 7.72 8.88
C LEU A 118 -3.83 8.54 9.39
N ASP A 119 -3.61 9.29 10.47
CA ASP A 119 -4.64 10.13 11.08
C ASP A 119 -4.36 11.60 10.75
N PRO A 120 -5.08 12.20 9.77
CA PRO A 120 -4.88 13.60 9.40
C PRO A 120 -5.31 14.59 10.49
N GLN A 121 -6.03 14.14 11.51
CA GLN A 121 -6.47 14.98 12.64
C GLN A 121 -5.55 14.86 13.86
N ALA A 122 -4.62 13.90 13.87
CA ALA A 122 -3.67 13.75 14.97
C ALA A 122 -2.76 14.98 15.06
N MET A 123 -2.52 15.48 16.27
CA MET A 123 -1.61 16.60 16.46
C MET A 123 -0.19 16.27 15.93
N PRO A 124 0.50 17.24 15.29
CA PRO A 124 1.89 17.07 14.91
C PRO A 124 2.75 16.67 16.09
N VAL A 125 3.65 15.71 15.86
CA VAL A 125 4.73 15.33 16.76
C VAL A 125 6.05 15.69 16.10
N TRP A 126 7.08 15.95 16.89
CA TRP A 126 8.36 16.46 16.39
C TRP A 126 9.56 15.60 16.79
N GLN A 127 9.29 14.48 17.46
CA GLN A 127 10.29 13.54 17.95
C GLN A 127 9.70 12.13 17.92
N PRO A 128 10.54 11.08 17.79
CA PRO A 128 10.10 9.69 17.84
C PRO A 128 9.42 9.31 19.16
N ASP A 129 8.42 8.44 19.09
CA ASP A 129 7.76 7.84 20.26
C ASP A 129 8.47 6.55 20.69
N HIS A 130 9.55 6.69 21.45
CA HIS A 130 10.35 5.54 21.94
C HIS A 130 9.58 4.53 22.81
N GLU A 131 8.37 4.85 23.27
CA GLU A 131 7.56 3.91 24.07
C GLU A 131 6.67 3.02 23.20
N LYS A 132 6.27 3.49 22.02
CA LYS A 132 5.24 2.86 21.18
C LYS A 132 5.69 2.55 19.76
N ALA A 133 6.90 2.96 19.40
CA ALA A 133 7.46 2.77 18.08
C ALA A 133 8.81 2.08 18.14
N ALA A 134 9.12 1.33 17.08
CA ALA A 134 10.50 0.98 16.77
C ALA A 134 11.15 2.20 16.11
N VAL A 135 12.32 2.62 16.62
CA VAL A 135 12.98 3.86 16.23
C VAL A 135 14.37 3.54 15.68
N TYR A 136 14.64 4.04 14.48
CA TYR A 136 15.88 3.77 13.76
C TYR A 136 16.52 5.07 13.25
N ASP A 137 17.84 5.09 13.10
CA ASP A 137 18.57 6.22 12.51
C ASP A 137 18.65 6.10 10.97
N GLU A 138 18.61 4.87 10.44
CA GLU A 138 18.50 4.51 9.02
C GLU A 138 17.40 3.45 8.89
N LEU A 139 16.80 3.28 7.70
CA LEU A 139 15.70 2.33 7.49
C LEU A 139 15.92 1.55 6.18
N ASP A 140 15.93 0.24 6.28
CA ASP A 140 15.96 -0.69 5.16
C ASP A 140 14.73 -1.62 5.12
N GLU A 141 14.70 -2.54 4.15
CA GLU A 141 13.60 -3.49 3.98
C GLU A 141 13.56 -4.55 5.11
N ASP A 142 14.72 -4.94 5.68
CA ASP A 142 14.78 -5.95 6.75
C ASP A 142 14.06 -5.44 8.01
N GLU A 143 14.23 -4.16 8.32
CA GLU A 143 13.59 -3.52 9.48
C GLU A 143 12.08 -3.33 9.28
N LEU A 144 11.64 -3.11 8.04
CA LEU A 144 10.21 -3.10 7.71
C LEU A 144 9.59 -4.48 7.82
N GLU A 145 10.30 -5.52 7.35
CA GLU A 145 9.86 -6.90 7.48
C GLU A 145 9.78 -7.33 8.95
N GLU A 146 10.77 -6.96 9.78
CA GLU A 146 10.74 -7.24 11.22
C GLU A 146 9.52 -6.58 11.90
N VAL A 147 9.24 -5.31 11.60
CA VAL A 147 8.23 -4.53 12.32
C VAL A 147 6.82 -4.73 11.75
N PHE A 148 6.67 -4.72 10.43
CA PHE A 148 5.36 -4.80 9.76
C PHE A 148 5.06 -6.18 9.17
N GLY A 149 6.04 -7.07 9.07
CA GLY A 149 5.90 -8.38 8.43
C GLY A 149 5.83 -8.31 6.90
N ARG A 150 6.26 -7.18 6.31
CA ARG A 150 6.22 -6.94 4.87
C ARG A 150 7.31 -5.95 4.44
N PRO A 151 7.77 -6.01 3.19
CA PRO A 151 8.59 -4.96 2.61
C PRO A 151 7.74 -3.70 2.36
N PHE A 152 8.42 -2.59 2.09
CA PHE A 152 7.80 -1.34 1.69
C PHE A 152 6.98 -1.54 0.40
N ASN A 153 7.59 -2.16 -0.61
CA ASN A 153 6.99 -2.43 -1.91
C ASN A 153 7.15 -3.90 -2.29
N ILE A 154 6.04 -4.65 -2.29
CA ILE A 154 6.06 -6.10 -2.48
C ILE A 154 6.54 -6.55 -3.86
N LYS A 155 6.63 -5.65 -4.85
CA LYS A 155 7.15 -5.98 -6.18
C LYS A 155 8.62 -6.40 -6.12
N TRP A 156 9.38 -5.79 -5.23
CA TRP A 156 10.80 -6.12 -5.08
C TRP A 156 10.95 -7.53 -4.51
N ALA A 157 10.20 -7.87 -3.45
CA ALA A 157 10.19 -9.24 -2.93
C ALA A 157 9.74 -10.29 -3.96
N TRP A 158 8.79 -9.96 -4.87
CA TRP A 158 8.49 -10.82 -6.01
C TRP A 158 9.65 -10.99 -6.98
N ILE A 159 10.33 -9.89 -7.32
CA ILE A 159 11.47 -9.90 -8.24
C ILE A 159 12.62 -10.72 -7.63
N ASP A 160 12.96 -10.48 -6.37
CA ASP A 160 14.03 -11.15 -5.66
C ASP A 160 13.77 -12.67 -5.61
N LEU A 161 12.56 -13.10 -5.23
CA LEU A 161 12.18 -14.52 -5.22
C LEU A 161 12.29 -15.19 -6.60
N LEU A 162 11.89 -14.48 -7.66
CA LEU A 162 11.98 -14.98 -9.03
C LEU A 162 13.43 -15.05 -9.53
N GLU A 163 14.28 -14.12 -9.10
CA GLU A 163 15.71 -14.10 -9.43
C GLU A 163 16.44 -15.22 -8.67
N ASP A 164 16.16 -15.41 -7.39
CA ASP A 164 16.70 -16.50 -6.57
C ASP A 164 16.42 -17.87 -7.21
N TYR A 165 15.18 -18.14 -7.63
CA TYR A 165 14.83 -19.37 -8.34
C TYR A 165 15.60 -19.55 -9.65
N LEU A 166 15.86 -18.46 -10.39
CA LEU A 166 16.61 -18.55 -11.64
C LEU A 166 18.11 -18.79 -11.43
N GLU A 167 18.64 -18.38 -10.28
CA GLU A 167 20.03 -18.66 -9.89
C GLU A 167 20.20 -20.10 -9.38
N ASP A 168 19.24 -20.60 -8.61
CA ASP A 168 19.21 -21.96 -8.07
C ASP A 168 17.80 -22.58 -8.15
N PRO A 169 17.44 -23.24 -9.26
CA PRO A 169 16.10 -23.80 -9.45
C PRO A 169 15.87 -25.11 -8.68
N ASP A 170 16.93 -25.72 -8.12
CA ASP A 170 16.82 -27.02 -7.47
C ASP A 170 16.05 -26.89 -6.14
N GLY A 171 14.83 -27.44 -6.09
CA GLY A 171 13.98 -27.45 -4.89
C GLY A 171 12.98 -26.30 -4.79
N GLY A 172 12.89 -25.46 -5.83
CA GLY A 172 11.94 -24.36 -5.91
C GLY A 172 12.24 -23.22 -4.94
N ALA A 173 11.40 -22.18 -4.99
CA ALA A 173 11.53 -21.03 -4.11
C ALA A 173 10.17 -20.65 -3.52
N TYR A 174 10.16 -20.29 -2.24
CA TYR A 174 8.96 -19.85 -1.54
C TYR A 174 9.29 -18.69 -0.60
N SER A 175 8.34 -17.76 -0.47
CA SER A 175 8.42 -16.69 0.53
C SER A 175 7.05 -16.17 0.93
N ARG A 176 6.89 -15.80 2.21
CA ARG A 176 5.78 -14.94 2.66
C ARG A 176 6.11 -13.49 2.36
N LEU A 177 5.46 -12.93 1.34
CA LEU A 177 5.71 -11.55 0.90
C LEU A 177 5.03 -10.50 1.78
N SER A 178 3.90 -10.84 2.41
CA SER A 178 3.24 -10.01 3.42
C SER A 178 2.22 -10.85 4.19
N PRO A 179 1.66 -10.39 5.33
CA PRO A 179 0.65 -11.15 6.05
C PRO A 179 -0.58 -11.42 5.15
N GLY A 180 -0.89 -12.69 4.93
CA GLY A 180 -1.96 -13.12 4.02
C GLY A 180 -1.58 -13.20 2.54
N LEU A 181 -0.30 -13.11 2.18
CA LEU A 181 0.20 -13.28 0.82
C LEU A 181 1.51 -14.07 0.81
N TRP A 182 1.49 -15.20 0.13
CA TRP A 182 2.63 -16.07 -0.09
C TRP A 182 2.87 -16.28 -1.57
N ALA A 183 4.12 -16.49 -1.92
CA ALA A 183 4.56 -16.75 -3.28
C ALA A 183 5.34 -18.06 -3.33
N VAL A 184 5.03 -18.88 -4.33
CA VAL A 184 5.70 -20.14 -4.64
C VAL A 184 6.17 -20.06 -6.09
N VAL A 185 7.42 -20.45 -6.34
CA VAL A 185 8.04 -20.47 -7.66
C VAL A 185 8.65 -21.84 -7.90
N GLU A 186 8.28 -22.45 -9.01
CA GLU A 186 8.69 -23.79 -9.40
C GLU A 186 8.78 -23.89 -10.93
N HIS A 187 9.12 -25.07 -11.46
CA HIS A 187 9.19 -25.25 -12.91
C HIS A 187 7.82 -25.38 -13.58
N ASP A 188 6.83 -25.94 -12.88
CA ASP A 188 5.45 -26.12 -13.35
C ASP A 188 4.42 -26.05 -12.21
N GLU A 189 3.14 -26.04 -12.60
CA GLU A 189 1.98 -25.94 -11.68
C GLU A 189 1.93 -27.09 -10.68
N GLU A 190 2.16 -28.33 -11.12
CA GLU A 190 2.07 -29.51 -10.26
C GLU A 190 3.15 -29.48 -9.17
N SER A 191 4.33 -28.99 -9.51
CA SER A 191 5.47 -28.88 -8.59
C SER A 191 5.31 -27.70 -7.64
N ALA A 192 4.73 -26.59 -8.11
CA ALA A 192 4.37 -25.46 -7.24
C ALA A 192 3.36 -25.87 -6.17
N ASP A 193 2.33 -26.65 -6.54
CA ASP A 193 1.36 -27.20 -5.59
C ASP A 193 2.03 -28.13 -4.56
N GLN A 194 2.98 -28.98 -4.98
CA GLN A 194 3.73 -29.83 -4.06
C GLN A 194 4.59 -29.01 -3.09
N LEU A 195 5.30 -28.00 -3.58
CA LEU A 195 6.12 -27.13 -2.74
C LEU A 195 5.25 -26.34 -1.74
N ALA A 196 4.05 -25.92 -2.15
CA ALA A 196 3.09 -25.26 -1.26
C ALA A 196 2.64 -26.16 -0.10
N GLU A 197 2.54 -27.48 -0.31
CA GLU A 197 2.25 -28.43 0.77
C GLU A 197 3.40 -28.59 1.77
N GLU A 198 4.63 -28.18 1.41
CA GLU A 198 5.83 -28.25 2.26
C GLU A 198 6.12 -26.94 3.03
N VAL A 199 5.30 -25.91 2.83
CA VAL A 199 5.42 -24.61 3.50
C VAL A 199 5.22 -24.75 5.02
N ASP A 200 6.30 -24.59 5.79
CA ASP A 200 6.27 -24.69 7.25
C ASP A 200 5.87 -23.37 7.93
N GLU A 201 4.65 -22.89 7.66
CA GLU A 201 4.07 -21.72 8.32
C GLU A 201 2.65 -21.99 8.85
N ASP A 202 2.45 -21.90 10.17
CA ASP A 202 1.15 -22.11 10.83
C ASP A 202 0.03 -21.24 10.20
N GLU A 203 0.34 -19.97 9.90
CA GLU A 203 -0.62 -19.03 9.29
C GLU A 203 -1.06 -19.48 7.89
N PHE A 204 -0.13 -20.05 7.12
CA PHE A 204 -0.41 -20.57 5.79
C PHE A 204 -1.32 -21.79 5.86
N TYR A 205 -1.00 -22.78 6.69
CA TYR A 205 -1.83 -23.98 6.85
C TYR A 205 -3.22 -23.65 7.41
N ASP A 206 -3.32 -22.77 8.40
CA ASP A 206 -4.62 -22.33 8.94
C ASP A 206 -5.50 -21.69 7.84
N ALA A 207 -4.90 -20.88 6.97
CA ALA A 207 -5.60 -20.24 5.86
C ALA A 207 -5.95 -21.25 4.74
N LEU A 208 -5.07 -22.22 4.49
CA LEU A 208 -5.29 -23.28 3.50
C LEU A 208 -6.43 -24.22 3.95
N ASP A 209 -6.38 -24.73 5.18
CA ASP A 209 -7.37 -25.66 5.75
C ASP A 209 -8.76 -25.03 5.89
N SER A 210 -8.81 -23.72 6.14
CA SER A 210 -10.07 -22.98 6.19
C SER A 210 -10.63 -22.63 4.81
N GLY A 211 -9.90 -22.92 3.73
CA GLY A 211 -10.28 -22.57 2.36
C GLY A 211 -10.23 -21.07 2.08
N ASP A 212 -9.50 -20.29 2.88
CA ASP A 212 -9.40 -18.83 2.72
C ASP A 212 -8.49 -18.43 1.56
N LEU A 213 -7.50 -19.26 1.22
CA LEU A 213 -6.52 -18.95 0.19
C LEU A 213 -7.09 -19.11 -1.23
N ALA A 214 -6.93 -18.06 -2.03
CA ALA A 214 -7.03 -18.15 -3.48
C ALA A 214 -5.63 -18.40 -4.06
N VAL A 215 -5.53 -19.29 -5.04
CA VAL A 215 -4.30 -19.51 -5.81
C VAL A 215 -4.43 -18.76 -7.13
N ILE A 216 -3.48 -17.86 -7.40
CA ILE A 216 -3.48 -17.02 -8.60
C ILE A 216 -2.10 -17.10 -9.26
N PRO A 217 -2.00 -17.73 -10.43
CA PRO A 217 -0.76 -17.75 -11.19
C PRO A 217 -0.39 -16.35 -11.67
N LEU A 218 0.88 -15.97 -11.50
CA LEU A 218 1.36 -14.64 -11.84
C LEU A 218 1.10 -14.32 -13.33
N HIS A 219 1.32 -15.28 -14.23
CA HIS A 219 1.13 -15.11 -15.67
C HIS A 219 -0.35 -15.04 -16.11
N ASP A 220 -1.29 -15.55 -15.30
CA ASP A 220 -2.74 -15.46 -15.52
C ASP A 220 -3.40 -14.44 -14.56
N SER A 221 -2.62 -13.53 -13.97
CA SER A 221 -3.12 -12.60 -12.95
C SER A 221 -4.06 -11.51 -13.48
N LEU A 222 -4.20 -11.32 -14.80
CA LEU A 222 -5.02 -10.26 -15.38
C LEU A 222 -6.49 -10.34 -14.88
N PRO A 223 -7.02 -9.30 -14.21
CA PRO A 223 -8.40 -9.35 -13.72
C PRO A 223 -9.39 -9.14 -14.87
N VAL A 224 -10.05 -10.21 -15.32
CA VAL A 224 -10.96 -10.21 -16.48
C VAL A 224 -12.16 -9.26 -16.31
N ALA A 225 -12.60 -8.98 -15.07
CA ALA A 225 -13.78 -8.16 -14.78
C ALA A 225 -13.59 -7.25 -13.55
N LEU A 226 -12.52 -6.45 -13.53
CA LEU A 226 -12.33 -5.44 -12.47
C LEU A 226 -13.37 -4.32 -12.61
N ALA A 227 -14.36 -4.28 -11.71
CA ALA A 227 -15.56 -3.44 -11.86
C ALA A 227 -15.27 -1.94 -12.06
N THR A 228 -14.17 -1.45 -11.51
CA THR A 228 -13.73 -0.05 -11.53
C THR A 228 -13.02 0.35 -12.83
N HIS A 229 -12.72 -0.60 -13.72
CA HIS A 229 -11.94 -0.40 -14.94
C HIS A 229 -12.59 -1.06 -16.14
N ASP A 230 -12.80 -0.30 -17.22
CA ASP A 230 -13.32 -0.84 -18.49
C ASP A 230 -12.23 -1.56 -19.31
N HIS A 231 -10.95 -1.28 -19.03
CA HIS A 231 -9.78 -1.84 -19.71
C HIS A 231 -8.75 -2.34 -18.69
N PRO A 232 -8.97 -3.51 -18.06
CA PRO A 232 -8.08 -4.06 -17.04
C PRO A 232 -6.62 -4.26 -17.51
N GLU A 233 -6.39 -4.47 -18.81
CA GLU A 233 -5.05 -4.62 -19.40
C GLU A 233 -4.24 -3.31 -19.40
N ARG A 234 -4.90 -2.19 -19.09
CA ARG A 234 -4.30 -0.85 -19.06
C ARG A 234 -4.17 -0.29 -17.66
N ILE A 235 -4.44 -1.07 -16.62
CA ILE A 235 -4.28 -0.58 -15.25
C ILE A 235 -2.82 -0.24 -14.97
N SER A 236 -2.64 0.82 -14.19
CA SER A 236 -1.31 1.23 -13.74
C SER A 236 -0.67 0.15 -12.88
N GLY A 237 0.66 0.05 -12.96
CA GLY A 237 1.41 -0.93 -12.19
C GLY A 237 1.25 -2.37 -12.64
N ARG A 238 0.69 -2.65 -13.83
CA ARG A 238 0.55 -4.00 -14.41
C ARG A 238 1.85 -4.82 -14.43
N LEU A 239 1.71 -6.14 -14.50
CA LEU A 239 2.81 -7.11 -14.43
C LEU A 239 3.98 -6.78 -15.35
N GLU A 240 3.70 -6.47 -16.61
CA GLU A 240 4.73 -6.17 -17.61
C GLU A 240 5.46 -4.85 -17.39
N SER A 241 4.94 -4.00 -16.48
CA SER A 241 5.56 -2.72 -16.14
C SER A 241 6.59 -2.83 -15.01
N TRP A 242 6.50 -3.86 -14.16
CA TRP A 242 7.41 -4.02 -13.04
C TRP A 242 8.33 -5.24 -13.16
N LEU A 243 7.96 -6.28 -13.91
CA LEU A 243 8.90 -7.36 -14.20
C LEU A 243 10.06 -6.89 -15.08
N THR A 244 11.27 -7.37 -14.77
CA THR A 244 12.43 -7.13 -15.64
C THR A 244 12.24 -7.85 -16.99
N SER A 245 12.90 -7.33 -18.03
CA SER A 245 12.86 -7.97 -19.36
C SER A 245 13.44 -9.38 -19.38
N ALA A 246 14.27 -9.75 -18.40
CA ALA A 246 14.76 -11.11 -18.22
C ALA A 246 13.65 -12.02 -17.70
N LEU A 247 13.06 -11.68 -16.55
CA LEU A 247 11.96 -12.43 -15.93
C LEU A 247 10.76 -12.60 -16.86
N ALA A 248 10.34 -11.52 -17.53
CA ALA A 248 9.24 -11.58 -18.48
C ALA A 248 9.50 -12.53 -19.68
N ARG A 249 10.76 -12.78 -20.03
CA ARG A 249 11.12 -13.79 -21.06
C ARG A 249 11.14 -15.20 -20.51
N SER A 250 11.46 -15.39 -19.23
CA SER A 250 11.44 -16.71 -18.57
C SER A 250 10.01 -17.28 -18.53
N PHE A 251 9.02 -16.48 -18.16
CA PHE A 251 7.59 -16.87 -18.26
C PHE A 251 7.19 -17.27 -19.68
N LYS A 252 7.57 -16.46 -20.69
CA LYS A 252 7.25 -16.75 -22.11
C LYS A 252 7.89 -18.01 -22.67
N LYS A 253 8.95 -18.50 -22.03
CA LYS A 253 9.66 -19.71 -22.42
C LYS A 253 9.24 -20.92 -21.58
N GLU A 254 8.27 -20.75 -20.66
CA GLU A 254 7.81 -21.81 -19.76
C GLU A 254 8.98 -22.41 -18.96
N VAL A 255 9.89 -21.54 -18.50
CA VAL A 255 11.08 -21.94 -17.71
C VAL A 255 10.79 -21.90 -16.21
N LEU A 256 9.72 -21.20 -15.81
CA LEU A 256 9.25 -21.11 -14.44
C LEU A 256 7.74 -20.89 -14.41
N TRP A 257 7.14 -21.31 -13.30
CA TRP A 257 5.79 -21.12 -12.85
C TRP A 257 5.82 -20.38 -11.52
N ALA A 258 4.88 -19.46 -11.30
CA ALA A 258 4.84 -18.68 -10.07
C ALA A 258 3.40 -18.47 -9.63
N ASP A 259 3.07 -18.92 -8.43
CA ASP A 259 1.75 -18.84 -7.83
C ASP A 259 1.73 -17.93 -6.61
N ALA A 260 0.69 -17.11 -6.54
CA ALA A 260 0.36 -16.33 -5.37
C ALA A 260 -0.76 -17.04 -4.59
N TYR A 261 -0.47 -17.42 -3.35
CA TYR A 261 -1.47 -17.88 -2.40
C TYR A 261 -1.89 -16.67 -1.55
N ILE A 262 -3.14 -16.24 -1.70
CA ILE A 262 -3.60 -14.95 -1.17
C ILE A 262 -4.90 -15.08 -0.38
N SER A 263 -4.91 -14.52 0.83
CA SER A 263 -6.05 -14.54 1.75
C SER A 263 -7.23 -13.72 1.22
N ARG A 264 -8.38 -14.37 1.03
CA ARG A 264 -9.65 -13.70 0.70
C ARG A 264 -10.12 -12.83 1.86
N LYS A 265 -10.03 -13.33 3.09
CA LYS A 265 -10.44 -12.66 4.32
C LYS A 265 -9.80 -11.30 4.47
N LYS A 266 -8.49 -11.17 4.22
CA LYS A 266 -7.79 -9.88 4.32
C LYS A 266 -8.36 -8.82 3.37
N ALA A 267 -8.68 -9.22 2.13
CA ALA A 267 -9.29 -8.33 1.15
C ALA A 267 -10.73 -7.96 1.54
N ILE A 268 -11.53 -8.93 2.00
CA ILE A 268 -12.91 -8.72 2.48
C ILE A 268 -12.92 -7.72 3.64
N GLU A 269 -12.18 -8.00 4.71
CA GLU A 269 -12.12 -7.13 5.90
C GLU A 269 -11.71 -5.70 5.55
N THR A 270 -10.75 -5.54 4.62
CA THR A 270 -10.29 -4.22 4.19
C THR A 270 -11.36 -3.48 3.37
N MET A 271 -12.06 -4.17 2.47
CA MET A 271 -13.16 -3.60 1.70
C MET A 271 -14.33 -3.20 2.62
N GLU A 272 -14.81 -4.12 3.46
CA GLU A 272 -15.91 -3.91 4.40
C GLU A 272 -15.66 -2.67 5.25
N ARG A 273 -14.47 -2.58 5.83
CA ARG A 273 -14.06 -1.47 6.65
C ARG A 273 -14.02 -0.16 5.89
N THR A 274 -13.43 -0.15 4.69
CA THR A 274 -13.31 1.07 3.87
C THR A 274 -14.68 1.60 3.46
N LEU A 275 -15.57 0.72 2.99
CA LEU A 275 -16.95 1.07 2.62
C LEU A 275 -17.75 1.55 3.86
N THR A 276 -17.60 0.87 5.00
CA THR A 276 -18.27 1.24 6.26
C THR A 276 -17.81 2.61 6.76
N THR A 277 -16.50 2.88 6.76
CA THR A 277 -15.96 4.19 7.18
C THR A 277 -16.44 5.30 6.23
N ALA A 278 -16.55 5.02 4.92
CA ALA A 278 -17.16 5.92 3.93
C ALA A 278 -18.69 6.08 4.08
N ARG A 279 -19.30 5.38 5.06
CA ARG A 279 -20.76 5.34 5.32
C ARG A 279 -21.57 4.78 4.15
N LEU A 280 -20.98 3.90 3.36
CA LEU A 280 -21.70 3.14 2.34
C LEU A 280 -22.29 1.88 2.96
N THR A 281 -23.47 1.49 2.49
CA THR A 281 -24.06 0.16 2.78
C THR A 281 -23.79 -0.77 1.62
N TYR A 282 -23.68 -2.06 1.86
CA TYR A 282 -23.46 -3.08 0.83
C TYR A 282 -24.13 -4.39 1.24
N THR A 283 -24.34 -5.28 0.27
CA THR A 283 -24.77 -6.65 0.47
C THR A 283 -23.61 -7.58 0.11
N LEU A 284 -23.28 -8.52 0.99
CA LEU A 284 -22.26 -9.54 0.73
C LEU A 284 -22.96 -10.82 0.27
N HIS A 285 -22.59 -11.30 -0.92
CA HIS A 285 -23.04 -12.59 -1.44
C HIS A 285 -21.87 -13.55 -1.48
N GLU A 286 -21.94 -14.60 -0.69
CA GLU A 286 -20.96 -15.68 -0.71
C GLU A 286 -21.49 -16.84 -1.55
N THR A 287 -20.67 -17.30 -2.47
CA THR A 287 -20.92 -18.48 -3.31
C THR A 287 -19.79 -19.47 -3.12
N GLU A 288 -19.98 -20.71 -3.57
CA GLU A 288 -18.90 -21.71 -3.56
C GLU A 288 -17.66 -21.27 -4.36
N ALA A 289 -17.81 -20.33 -5.30
CA ALA A 289 -16.73 -19.90 -6.19
C ALA A 289 -16.09 -18.56 -5.78
N ASP A 290 -16.83 -17.66 -5.15
CA ASP A 290 -16.37 -16.30 -4.85
C ASP A 290 -17.25 -15.58 -3.82
N VAL A 291 -16.71 -14.49 -3.27
CA VAL A 291 -17.41 -13.50 -2.46
C VAL A 291 -17.63 -12.25 -3.30
N PHE A 292 -18.86 -11.74 -3.29
CA PHE A 292 -19.29 -10.62 -4.13
C PHE A 292 -19.93 -9.50 -3.31
N PHE A 293 -19.36 -8.30 -3.41
CA PHE A 293 -19.95 -7.07 -2.87
C PHE A 293 -20.93 -6.49 -3.88
N SER A 294 -22.21 -6.41 -3.52
CA SER A 294 -23.27 -5.84 -4.35
C SER A 294 -23.98 -4.70 -3.64
N GLU A 295 -24.86 -4.01 -4.37
CA GLU A 295 -25.77 -2.99 -3.81
C GLU A 295 -25.04 -1.93 -2.98
N ILE A 296 -23.80 -1.60 -3.36
CA ILE A 296 -22.99 -0.62 -2.66
C ILE A 296 -23.64 0.75 -2.84
N THR A 297 -24.20 1.30 -1.76
CA THR A 297 -25.15 2.41 -1.81
C THR A 297 -24.74 3.54 -0.87
N THR A 298 -24.81 4.77 -1.35
CA THR A 298 -24.57 5.98 -0.55
C THR A 298 -25.73 6.28 0.40
N PRO A 299 -25.53 7.09 1.46
CA PRO A 299 -26.63 7.56 2.31
C PRO A 299 -27.73 8.32 1.55
N THR A 300 -27.43 8.86 0.37
CA THR A 300 -28.37 9.57 -0.51
C THR A 300 -29.08 8.64 -1.51
N GLY A 301 -28.78 7.34 -1.51
CA GLY A 301 -29.42 6.34 -2.36
C GLY A 301 -28.78 6.14 -3.74
N ALA A 302 -27.58 6.69 -4.00
CA ALA A 302 -26.85 6.39 -5.22
C ALA A 302 -26.21 5.01 -5.12
N VAL A 303 -26.38 4.18 -6.15
CA VAL A 303 -25.96 2.77 -6.14
C VAL A 303 -24.83 2.53 -7.16
N TYR A 304 -23.79 1.83 -6.74
CA TYR A 304 -22.75 1.34 -7.63
C TYR A 304 -23.22 0.03 -8.30
N GLY A 305 -23.71 0.15 -9.53
CA GLY A 305 -24.49 -0.91 -10.19
C GLY A 305 -23.70 -2.13 -10.70
N ARG A 306 -22.36 -2.12 -10.65
CA ARG A 306 -21.53 -3.22 -11.19
C ARG A 306 -21.25 -4.34 -10.16
N GLY A 307 -21.25 -4.00 -8.87
CA GLY A 307 -20.74 -4.87 -7.80
C GLY A 307 -19.25 -5.20 -7.96
N VAL A 308 -18.68 -5.98 -7.05
CA VAL A 308 -17.25 -6.32 -7.04
C VAL A 308 -17.04 -7.76 -6.57
N ALA A 309 -16.37 -8.54 -7.40
CA ALA A 309 -15.93 -9.89 -7.08
C ALA A 309 -14.59 -9.84 -6.34
N VAL A 310 -14.46 -10.53 -5.20
CA VAL A 310 -13.21 -10.57 -4.42
C VAL A 310 -12.10 -11.21 -5.23
N SER A 311 -12.38 -12.27 -6.00
CA SER A 311 -11.38 -12.86 -6.92
C SER A 311 -10.77 -11.85 -7.88
N ALA A 312 -11.53 -10.86 -8.38
CA ALA A 312 -11.01 -9.81 -9.27
C ALA A 312 -10.09 -8.82 -8.52
N VAL A 313 -10.36 -8.57 -7.24
CA VAL A 313 -9.50 -7.74 -6.38
C VAL A 313 -8.19 -8.47 -6.09
N LEU A 314 -8.24 -9.76 -5.80
CA LEU A 314 -7.05 -10.58 -5.56
C LEU A 314 -6.19 -10.72 -6.83
N ARG A 315 -6.82 -10.93 -8.00
CA ARG A 315 -6.14 -10.90 -9.30
C ARG A 315 -5.47 -9.56 -9.56
N ARG A 316 -6.14 -8.44 -9.26
CA ARG A 316 -5.53 -7.10 -9.29
C ARG A 316 -4.30 -7.04 -8.38
N ALA A 317 -4.36 -7.57 -7.16
CA ALA A 317 -3.25 -7.55 -6.22
C ALA A 317 -2.00 -8.18 -6.84
N VAL A 318 -2.13 -9.40 -7.37
CA VAL A 318 -1.04 -10.13 -8.03
C VAL A 318 -0.58 -9.42 -9.30
N HIS A 319 -1.51 -9.02 -10.18
CA HIS A 319 -1.19 -8.37 -11.44
C HIS A 319 -0.46 -7.04 -11.26
N THR A 320 -0.77 -6.31 -10.19
CA THR A 320 -0.20 -4.97 -9.93
C THR A 320 0.89 -4.94 -8.87
N GLY A 321 1.25 -6.11 -8.33
CA GLY A 321 2.22 -6.25 -7.24
C GLY A 321 1.83 -5.43 -6.01
N LEU A 322 0.62 -5.66 -5.49
CA LEU A 322 0.09 -5.04 -4.27
C LEU A 322 -0.30 -6.11 -3.24
N THR A 323 -0.32 -5.75 -1.95
CA THR A 323 -0.89 -6.64 -0.93
C THR A 323 -2.39 -6.82 -1.16
N PRO A 324 -3.02 -7.93 -0.69
CA PRO A 324 -4.48 -8.08 -0.71
C PRO A 324 -5.20 -6.88 -0.10
N GLY A 325 -4.66 -6.31 0.98
CA GLY A 325 -5.21 -5.14 1.65
C GLY A 325 -5.09 -3.87 0.81
N GLU A 326 -3.95 -3.62 0.17
CA GLU A 326 -3.75 -2.46 -0.70
C GLU A 326 -4.66 -2.49 -1.91
N ALA A 327 -4.77 -3.64 -2.58
CA ALA A 327 -5.66 -3.82 -3.72
C ALA A 327 -7.14 -3.65 -3.34
N ALA A 328 -7.54 -4.20 -2.18
CA ALA A 328 -8.88 -4.04 -1.63
C ALA A 328 -9.18 -2.58 -1.25
N ARG A 329 -8.26 -1.91 -0.57
CA ARG A 329 -8.39 -0.50 -0.17
C ARG A 329 -8.51 0.38 -1.41
N LEU A 330 -7.59 0.21 -2.37
CA LEU A 330 -7.60 0.96 -3.61
C LEU A 330 -8.94 0.78 -4.32
N THR A 331 -9.35 -0.47 -4.58
CA THR A 331 -10.63 -0.79 -5.23
C THR A 331 -11.84 -0.16 -4.53
N ALA A 332 -11.91 -0.25 -3.19
CA ALA A 332 -12.99 0.34 -2.41
C ALA A 332 -12.99 1.87 -2.50
N GLU A 333 -11.83 2.52 -2.40
CA GLU A 333 -11.71 3.97 -2.57
C GLU A 333 -12.08 4.43 -3.98
N GLU A 334 -11.82 3.64 -5.04
CA GLU A 334 -12.27 3.99 -6.39
C GLU A 334 -13.80 4.00 -6.50
N ILE A 335 -14.46 3.03 -5.87
CA ILE A 335 -15.93 2.94 -5.84
C ILE A 335 -16.52 4.13 -5.08
N VAL A 336 -15.93 4.47 -3.93
CA VAL A 336 -16.32 5.65 -3.15
C VAL A 336 -16.12 6.91 -4.00
N GLY A 337 -14.98 7.05 -4.68
CA GLY A 337 -14.68 8.17 -5.57
C GLY A 337 -15.68 8.31 -6.72
N ILE A 338 -16.03 7.20 -7.39
CA ILE A 338 -17.04 7.15 -8.46
C ILE A 338 -18.41 7.57 -7.94
N LEU A 339 -18.84 7.03 -6.79
CA LEU A 339 -20.14 7.35 -6.19
C LEU A 339 -20.25 8.80 -5.72
N LEU A 340 -19.15 9.38 -5.22
CA LEU A 340 -19.08 10.76 -4.76
C LEU A 340 -18.72 11.76 -5.87
N GLN A 341 -18.52 11.30 -7.11
CA GLN A 341 -18.10 12.13 -8.26
C GLN A 341 -16.77 12.88 -8.02
N LEU A 342 -15.85 12.22 -7.31
CA LEU A 342 -14.51 12.73 -7.03
C LEU A 342 -13.44 12.13 -7.95
N TRP A 343 -13.77 11.08 -8.72
CA TRP A 343 -12.85 10.30 -9.54
C TRP A 343 -13.26 10.18 -11.01
#